data_AF-A0A2H9MWN9-F1
#
_entry.id   AF-A0A2H9MWN9-F1
#
_cell.length_a   1.000
_cell.length_b   1.000
_cell.length_c   1.000
_cell.angle_alpha   90.00
_cell.angle_beta   90.00
_cell.angle_gamma   90.00
#
_symmetry.space_group_name_H-M   'P 1'
#
loop_
_entity.id
_entity.type
_entity.pdbx_description
1 polymer ?
#
loop_
_entity_poly.entity_id
_entity_poly.type
_entity_poly.pdbx_seq_one_letter_code
_entity_poly.pdbx_strand_id
1 'polypeptide(L)' 'MALQYLALSSLIVLYSLMFIGGYISSAGLGLTCPEWPLCPNGIMPNEEYFIEWTHRLIAATTGALVIAT' A
#
# COMPACT_ATOMS: atom_id res chain seq x y z
N MET A 1 7.57 -8.46 -24.43
CA MET A 1 6.61 -9.38 -23.78
C MET A 1 6.70 -9.28 -22.26
N ALA A 2 7.69 -9.85 -21.56
CA ALA A 2 7.73 -9.87 -20.08
C ALA A 2 7.66 -8.48 -19.40
N LEU A 3 8.46 -7.50 -19.87
CA LEU A 3 8.42 -6.12 -19.35
C LEU A 3 7.06 -5.42 -19.59
N GLN A 4 6.37 -5.71 -20.69
CA GLN A 4 5.06 -5.12 -20.98
C GLN A 4 4.00 -5.62 -20.00
N TYR A 5 4.05 -6.90 -19.61
CA TYR A 5 3.15 -7.46 -18.60
C TYR A 5 3.42 -6.88 -17.21
N LEU A 6 4.69 -6.70 -16.84
CA LEU A 6 5.07 -6.06 -15.58
C LEU A 6 4.66 -4.58 -15.52
N ALA A 7 4.80 -3.85 -16.64
CA ALA A 7 4.37 -2.46 -16.72
C ALA A 7 2.85 -2.32 -16.60
N LEU A 8 2.09 -3.19 -17.27
CA LEU A 8 0.63 -3.22 -17.17
C LEU A 8 0.16 -3.59 -15.76
N SER A 9 0.78 -4.59 -15.12
CA SER A 9 0.44 -4.94 -13.74
C SER A 9 0.75 -3.80 -12.77
N SER A 10 1.91 -3.15 -12.91
CA SER A 10 2.30 -2.00 -12.09
C SER A 10 1.30 -0.85 -12.22
N LEU A 11 0.83 -0.56 -13.43
CA LEU A 11 -0.17 0.48 -13.68
C LEU A 11 -1.51 0.17 -13.00
N ILE A 12 -1.99 -1.07 -13.09
CA ILE A 12 -3.27 -1.47 -12.48
C ILE A 12 -3.20 -1.38 -10.94
N VAL A 13 -2.10 -1.88 -10.36
CA VAL A 13 -1.90 -1.86 -8.91
C VAL A 13 -1.74 -0.42 -8.41
N LEU A 14 -0.94 0.40 -9.09
CA LEU A 14 -0.74 1.80 -8.73
C LEU A 14 -2.04 2.60 -8.81
N TYR A 15 -2.84 2.41 -9.86
CA TYR A 15 -4.14 3.07 -9.98
C TYR A 15 -5.07 2.66 -8.82
N SER A 16 -5.17 1.37 -8.52
CA SER A 16 -5.97 0.87 -7.39
C SER A 16 -5.50 1.45 -6.05
N LEU A 17 -4.18 1.55 -5.85
CA LEU A 17 -3.57 2.14 -4.68
C LEU A 17 -3.98 3.61 -4.50
N MET A 18 -4.06 4.40 -5.58
CA MET A 18 -4.50 5.80 -5.51
C MET A 18 -5.94 5.94 -4.96
N PHE A 19 -6.89 5.09 -5.40
CA PHE A 19 -8.26 5.13 -4.88
C PHE A 19 -8.32 4.78 -3.40
N ILE A 20 -7.60 3.72 -3.00
CA ILE A 20 -7.57 3.27 -1.60
C ILE A 20 -6.93 4.34 -0.72
N GLY A 21 -5.85 4.99 -1.17
CA GLY A 21 -5.21 6.09 -0.44
C GLY A 21 -6.15 7.28 -0.26
N GLY A 22 -6.91 7.65 -1.30
CA GLY A 22 -7.96 8.66 -1.22
C GLY A 22 -9.04 8.30 -0.20
N TYR A 23 -9.51 7.05 -0.20
CA TYR A 23 -10.45 6.55 0.79
C TYR A 23 -9.91 6.67 2.21
N ILE A 24 -8.70 6.17 2.48
CA ILE A 24 -8.05 6.23 3.80
C ILE A 24 -7.93 7.67 4.30
N SER A 25 -7.51 8.58 3.42
CA SER A 25 -7.43 10.01 3.75
C SER A 25 -8.79 10.59 4.09
N SER A 26 -9.83 10.28 3.30
CA SER A 26 -11.19 10.80 3.54
C SER A 26 -11.87 10.20 4.78
N ALA A 27 -11.52 8.97 5.15
CA ALA A 27 -12.04 8.28 6.31
C ALA A 27 -11.31 8.64 7.62
N GLY A 28 -10.28 9.49 7.56
CA GLY A 28 -9.47 9.84 8.73
C GLY A 28 -8.57 8.70 9.24
N LEU A 29 -8.34 7.68 8.42
CA LEU A 29 -7.58 6.47 8.79
C LEU A 29 -6.08 6.57 8.47
N GLY A 30 -5.60 7.72 7.97
CA GLY A 30 -4.22 7.88 7.49
C GLY A 30 -3.18 8.14 8.57
N LEU A 31 -3.57 8.18 9.84
CA LEU A 31 -2.69 8.43 10.99
C LEU A 31 -2.95 7.41 12.12
N THR A 32 -3.61 6.29 11.83
CA THR A 32 -3.83 5.24 12.83
C THR A 32 -2.54 4.50 13.14
N CYS A 33 -1.63 4.41 12.15
CA CYS A 33 -0.37 3.70 12.26
C CYS A 33 0.86 4.63 12.23
N PRO A 34 1.39 5.03 13.39
CA PRO A 34 2.53 5.96 13.45
C PRO A 34 3.83 5.35 12.90
N GLU A 35 4.05 4.05 13.10
CA GLU A 35 5.28 3.35 12.71
C GLU A 35 4.98 2.17 11.79
N TRP A 36 5.48 2.19 10.56
CA TRP A 36 5.36 1.08 9.62
C TRP A 36 6.75 0.48 9.35
N PRO A 37 6.95 -0.85 9.40
CA PRO A 37 5.94 -1.92 9.40
C PRO A 37 5.59 -2.50 10.79
N LEU A 38 6.19 -2.02 11.88
CA LEU A 38 6.09 -2.63 13.22
C LEU A 38 4.91 -2.13 14.07
N CYS A 39 3.81 -1.79 13.42
CA CYS A 39 2.72 -1.03 14.02
C CYS A 39 1.74 -1.84 14.88
N PRO A 40 1.40 -1.39 16.11
CA PRO A 40 2.21 -0.60 17.04
C PRO A 40 3.17 -1.47 17.88
N ASN A 41 3.02 -2.79 17.86
CA ASN A 41 3.81 -3.72 18.68
C ASN A 41 4.22 -4.99 17.89
N GLY A 42 4.37 -4.90 16.57
CA GLY A 42 4.73 -6.06 15.75
C GLY A 42 4.38 -5.93 14.27
N ILE A 43 4.70 -6.97 13.49
CA ILE A 43 4.45 -7.02 12.05
C ILE A 43 2.97 -7.26 11.71
N MET A 44 2.23 -7.96 12.59
CA MET A 44 0.81 -8.25 12.39
C MET A 44 -0.03 -7.28 13.23
N PRO A 45 -0.61 -6.22 12.64
CA PRO A 45 -1.41 -5.24 13.36
C PRO A 45 -2.79 -5.78 13.75
N ASN A 46 -3.37 -5.19 14.80
CA ASN A 46 -4.79 -5.36 15.13
C ASN A 46 -5.69 -4.69 14.08
N GLU A 47 -7.00 -5.00 14.13
CA GLU A 47 -8.00 -4.50 13.17
C GLU A 47 -8.01 -2.98 13.00
N GLU A 48 -7.71 -2.23 14.08
CA GLU A 48 -7.64 -0.76 14.08
C GLU A 48 -6.61 -0.18 13.08
N TYR A 49 -5.46 -0.85 12.92
CA TYR A 49 -4.35 -0.38 12.09
C TYR A 49 -4.26 -1.13 10.76
N PHE A 50 -5.06 -2.19 10.60
CA PHE A 50 -4.95 -3.14 9.50
C PHE A 50 -5.09 -2.49 8.13
N ILE A 51 -6.03 -1.53 8.00
CA ILE A 51 -6.30 -0.83 6.73
C ILE A 51 -5.10 0.03 6.31
N GLU A 52 -4.61 0.90 7.20
CA GLU A 52 -3.47 1.77 6.89
C GLU A 52 -2.19 0.96 6.67
N TRP A 53 -1.93 -0.04 7.51
CA TRP A 53 -0.76 -0.91 7.41
C TRP A 53 -0.73 -1.68 6.09
N THR A 54 -1.87 -2.25 5.67
CA THR A 54 -1.99 -2.99 4.40
C THR A 54 -1.80 -2.06 3.22
N HIS A 55 -2.38 -0.87 3.26
CA HIS A 55 -2.19 0.13 2.21
C HIS A 55 -0.71 0.51 2.04
N ARG A 56 0.01 0.77 3.15
CA ARG A 56 1.45 1.10 3.12
C ARG A 56 2.30 -0.08 2.63
N LEU A 57 1.93 -1.31 2.96
CA LEU A 57 2.59 -2.52 2.43
C LEU A 57 2.45 -2.64 0.92
N ILE A 58 1.22 -2.46 0.39
CA ILE A 58 0.97 -2.49 -1.05
C ILE A 58 1.69 -1.33 -1.74
N ALA A 59 1.78 -0.16 -1.10
CA ALA A 59 2.54 0.97 -1.64
C ALA A 59 4.03 0.64 -1.80
N ALA A 60 4.64 0.03 -0.78
CA ALA A 60 6.05 -0.37 -0.83
C ALA A 60 6.33 -1.42 -1.92
N THR A 61 5.48 -2.45 -2.04
CA THR A 61 5.63 -3.48 -3.09
C THR A 61 5.39 -2.91 -4.50
N THR A 62 4.44 -1.98 -4.65
CA THR A 62 4.19 -1.28 -5.91
C THR A 62 5.40 -0.43 -6.31
N GLY A 63 6.03 0.28 -5.37
CA GLY A 63 7.27 1.02 -5.62
C GLY A 63 8.39 0.11 -6.13
N ALA A 64 8.56 -1.08 -5.52
CA ALA A 64 9.54 -2.06 -5.98
C ALA A 64 9.22 -2.59 -7.39
N LEU A 65 7.94 -2.84 -7.70
CA LEU A 65 7.49 -3.24 -9.04
C LEU A 65 7.81 -2.18 -10.09
N VAL A 66 7.54 -0.90 -9.79
CA VAL A 66 7.83 0.23 -10.69
C VAL A 66 9.34 0.39 -10.95
N ILE A 67 10.19 0.12 -9.95
CA ILE A 67 11.65 0.14 -10.14
C ILE A 67 12.11 -1.04 -11.02
N ALA A 68 11.41 -2.18 -10.96
CA ALA A 68 11.75 -3.39 -11.70
C ALA A 68 11.23 -3.42 -13.15
N THR A 69 10.29 -2.54 -13.50
CA THR A 69 9.76 -2.35 -14.88
C THR A 69 10.60 -1.38 -15.69
#